data_AF-A0A2M9P5A9-F1
#
_entry.id   AF-A0A2M9P5A9-F1
#
_cell.length_a   1.000
_cell.length_b   1.000
_cell.length_c   1.000
_cell.angle_alpha   90.00
_cell.angle_beta   90.00
_cell.angle_gamma   90.00
#
_symmetry.space_group_name_H-M   'P 1'
#
loop_
_entity.id
_entity.type
_entity.pdbx_description
1 polymer ?
#
loop_
_entity_poly.entity_id
_entity_poly.type
_entity_poly.pdbx_seq_one_letter_code
_entity_poly.pdbx_strand_id
1 'polypeptide(L)'
;MGSVTIFEGRVSEDEPEYIRIDCPEIGGTIHVGHGVTCTLDQKVWYAIRPEKMRLTRERPEGAFNLFSAVVEDIGYLGDISVYRLRLPTGKLVSATV
;
A
#
# COMPACT_ATOMS: atom_id res chain seq x y z
N MET A 1 -0.88 7.81 18.48
CA MET A 1 0.09 6.77 18.06
C MET A 1 -0.19 6.47 16.60
N GLY A 2 0.65 6.92 15.66
CA GLY A 2 0.43 6.72 14.23
C GLY A 2 0.82 5.31 13.82
N SER A 3 -0.16 4.43 13.60
CA SER A 3 0.08 3.10 13.05
C SER A 3 0.43 3.23 11.57
N VAL A 4 1.42 2.48 11.09
CA VAL A 4 1.77 2.39 9.66
C VAL A 4 1.88 0.93 9.25
N THR A 5 1.52 0.63 8.01
CA THR A 5 1.88 -0.64 7.39
C THR A 5 3.15 -0.41 6.58
N ILE A 6 4.16 -1.24 6.80
CA ILE A 6 5.43 -1.18 6.08
C ILE A 6 5.51 -2.37 5.14
N PHE A 7 5.89 -2.12 3.89
CA PHE A 7 6.10 -3.12 2.85
C PHE A 7 7.57 -3.13 2.43
N GLU A 8 8.19 -4.30 2.44
CA GLU A 8 9.52 -4.48 1.87
C GLU A 8 9.39 -4.74 0.36
N GLY A 9 10.27 -4.12 -0.42
CA GLY A 9 10.32 -4.33 -1.86
C GLY A 9 11.65 -3.93 -2.47
N ARG A 10 11.75 -4.07 -3.79
CA ARG A 10 12.93 -3.72 -4.58
C ARG A 10 12.54 -2.81 -5.72
N VAL A 11 13.36 -1.80 -6.01
CA VAL A 11 13.11 -0.88 -7.12
C VAL A 11 13.20 -1.64 -8.44
N SER A 12 12.11 -1.69 -9.18
CA SER A 12 12.01 -2.37 -10.48
C SER A 12 12.10 -1.39 -11.66
N GLU A 13 11.68 -0.14 -11.46
CA GLU A 13 11.78 0.97 -12.43
C GLU A 13 12.19 2.25 -11.69
N ASP A 14 13.12 2.99 -12.27
CA ASP A 14 13.67 4.25 -11.74
C ASP A 14 13.63 5.31 -12.84
N GLU A 15 12.58 6.12 -12.86
CA GLU A 15 12.36 7.20 -13.82
C GLU A 15 12.36 8.57 -13.11
N PRO A 16 12.66 9.67 -13.80
CA PRO A 16 12.70 11.00 -13.17
C PRO A 16 11.39 11.41 -12.50
N GLU A 17 10.25 11.00 -13.06
CA GLU A 17 8.92 11.37 -12.60
C GLU A 17 8.26 10.31 -11.71
N TYR A 18 8.77 9.08 -11.67
CA TYR A 18 8.21 8.01 -10.86
C TYR A 18 9.18 6.86 -10.63
N ILE A 19 8.93 6.10 -9.58
CA ILE A 19 9.55 4.78 -9.41
C ILE A 19 8.50 3.70 -9.29
N ARG A 20 8.89 2.45 -9.60
CA ARG A 20 8.10 1.26 -9.26
C ARG A 20 8.91 0.37 -8.33
N ILE A 21 8.22 -0.17 -7.32
CA ILE A 21 8.78 -1.07 -6.33
C ILE A 21 8.07 -2.40 -6.49
N ASP A 22 8.80 -3.45 -6.87
CA ASP A 22 8.29 -4.81 -6.80
C ASP A 22 8.17 -5.24 -5.33
N CYS A 23 6.97 -5.62 -4.93
CA CYS A 23 6.65 -5.91 -3.54
C CYS A 23 5.87 -7.24 -3.44
N PRO A 24 6.56 -8.36 -3.19
CA PRO A 24 5.92 -9.66 -3.05
C PRO A 24 4.88 -9.69 -1.92
N GLU A 25 5.08 -8.90 -0.85
CA GLU A 25 4.17 -8.83 0.28
C GLU A 25 2.83 -8.16 -0.04
N ILE A 26 2.80 -7.24 -1.02
CA ILE A 26 1.54 -6.64 -1.50
C ILE A 26 0.91 -7.45 -2.63
N GLY A 27 1.69 -8.35 -3.24
CA GLY A 27 1.28 -9.19 -4.36
C GLY A 27 1.37 -8.49 -5.71
N GLY A 28 2.27 -7.51 -5.85
CA GLY A 28 2.43 -6.73 -7.07
C GLY A 28 3.40 -5.57 -6.92
N THR A 29 3.26 -4.56 -7.77
CA THR A 29 4.12 -3.38 -7.78
C THR A 29 3.47 -2.18 -7.11
N ILE A 30 4.28 -1.38 -6.42
CA ILE A 30 3.89 -0.10 -5.84
C ILE A 30 4.46 1.00 -6.72
N HIS A 31 3.58 1.87 -7.23
CA HIS A 31 3.93 3.06 -7.96
C HIS A 31 4.07 4.25 -7.01
N VAL A 32 5.18 4.98 -7.13
CA VAL A 32 5.44 6.23 -6.41
C VAL A 32 5.59 7.32 -7.46
N GLY A 33 4.67 8.29 -7.48
CA GLY A 33 4.60 9.35 -8.50
C GLY A 33 5.62 10.48 -8.33
N HIS A 34 6.82 10.15 -7.89
CA HIS A 34 8.00 11.02 -7.93
C HIS A 34 9.26 10.16 -7.95
N GLY A 35 10.32 10.69 -8.57
CA GLY A 35 11.65 10.10 -8.45
C GLY A 35 12.16 10.16 -7.01
N VAL A 36 12.82 9.10 -6.58
CA VAL A 36 13.53 9.02 -5.30
C VAL A 36 14.97 8.67 -5.63
N THR A 37 15.95 9.23 -4.92
CA THR A 37 17.35 8.81 -5.09
C THR A 37 17.49 7.34 -4.71
N CYS A 38 17.53 6.48 -5.72
CA CYS A 38 17.66 5.05 -5.59
C CYS A 38 18.42 4.49 -6.80
N THR A 39 18.58 3.18 -6.83
CA THR A 39 19.15 2.44 -7.96
C THR A 39 18.27 1.24 -8.26
N LEU A 40 18.31 0.75 -9.50
CA LEU A 40 17.61 -0.48 -9.86
C LEU A 40 18.01 -1.63 -8.93
N ASP A 41 17.05 -2.48 -8.55
CA ASP A 41 17.19 -3.58 -7.59
C ASP A 41 17.57 -3.16 -6.16
N GLN A 42 17.57 -1.85 -5.84
CA GLN A 42 17.78 -1.39 -4.47
C GLN A 42 16.63 -1.84 -3.57
N LYS A 43 16.97 -2.47 -2.44
CA LYS A 43 16.03 -2.81 -1.39
C LYS A 43 15.51 -1.54 -0.70
N VAL A 44 14.19 -1.41 -0.59
CA VAL A 44 13.50 -0.26 0.01
C VAL A 44 12.33 -0.72 0.88
N TRP A 45 11.87 0.18 1.76
CA TRP A 45 10.65 -0.01 2.54
C TRP A 45 9.65 1.10 2.23
N TYR A 46 8.44 0.70 1.85
CA TYR A 46 7.32 1.60 1.61
C TYR A 46 6.40 1.61 2.82
N ALA A 47 6.27 2.75 3.49
CA ALA A 47 5.38 2.92 4.64
C ALA A 47 4.12 3.68 4.23
N ILE A 48 2.96 3.13 4.56
CA ILE A 48 1.65 3.75 4.28
C ILE A 48 0.84 3.84 5.57
N ARG A 49 0.27 5.03 5.80
CA ARG A 49 -0.62 5.28 6.93
C ARG A 49 -2.06 4.84 6.60
N PRO A 50 -2.82 4.30 7.57
CA PRO A 50 -4.19 3.85 7.37
C PRO A 50 -5.11 4.90 6.73
N GLU A 51 -4.96 6.17 7.11
CA GLU A 51 -5.79 7.28 6.61
C GLU A 51 -5.44 7.73 5.18
N LYS A 52 -4.36 7.17 4.61
CA LYS A 52 -3.95 7.40 3.22
C LYS A 52 -4.46 6.32 2.26
N MET A 53 -5.27 5.38 2.75
CA MET A 53 -5.90 4.35 1.95
C MET A 53 -7.36 4.68 1.67
N ARG A 54 -7.82 4.39 0.45
CA ARG A 54 -9.24 4.47 0.09
C ARG A 54 -9.77 3.07 -0.15
N LEU A 55 -10.85 2.73 0.54
CA LEU A 55 -11.57 1.48 0.33
C LEU A 55 -12.72 1.71 -0.64
N THR A 56 -12.88 0.82 -1.61
CA THR A 56 -13.94 0.86 -2.61
C THR A 56 -14.29 -0.55 -3.04
N ARG A 57 -15.58 -0.81 -3.31
CA ARG A 57 -16.04 -2.07 -3.90
C ARG A 57 -15.91 -2.08 -5.42
N GLU A 58 -15.93 -0.91 -6.02
CA GLU A 58 -15.76 -0.72 -7.46
C GLU A 58 -14.30 -0.41 -7.77
N ARG A 59 -13.76 -1.05 -8.81
CA ARG A 59 -12.38 -0.82 -9.24
C ARG A 59 -12.30 0.52 -10.00
N PRO A 60 -11.57 1.51 -9.49
CA PRO A 60 -11.43 2.79 -10.18
C PRO A 60 -10.57 2.65 -11.44
N GLU A 61 -10.92 3.36 -12.49
CA GLU A 61 -10.13 3.43 -13.72
C GLU A 61 -8.94 4.39 -13.58
N GLY A 62 -7.84 4.09 -14.26
CA GLY A 62 -6.66 4.97 -14.31
C GLY A 62 -5.89 5.17 -12.99
N ALA A 63 -6.27 4.47 -11.92
CA ALA A 63 -5.58 4.57 -10.63
C ALA A 63 -4.45 3.54 -10.52
N PHE A 64 -3.35 3.96 -9.89
CA PHE A 64 -2.26 3.10 -9.48
C PHE A 64 -2.52 2.51 -8.08
N ASN A 65 -1.70 1.55 -7.65
CA ASN A 65 -1.72 0.98 -6.31
C ASN A 65 -3.08 0.38 -5.91
N LEU A 66 -3.67 -0.38 -6.84
CA LEU A 66 -4.95 -1.05 -6.64
C LEU A 66 -4.74 -2.51 -6.23
N PHE A 67 -5.08 -2.81 -4.99
CA PHE A 67 -4.93 -4.14 -4.41
C PHE A 67 -6.27 -4.63 -3.88
N SER A 68 -6.60 -5.88 -4.19
CA SER A 68 -7.74 -6.56 -3.58
C SER A 68 -7.38 -7.01 -2.18
N ALA A 69 -8.32 -6.93 -1.25
CA ALA A 69 -8.15 -7.42 0.11
C ALA A 69 -9.50 -7.90 0.66
N VAL A 70 -9.45 -8.75 1.67
CA VAL A 70 -10.63 -9.20 2.41
C VAL A 70 -10.66 -8.50 3.77
N VAL A 71 -11.83 -7.99 4.17
CA VAL A 71 -12.02 -7.44 5.51
C VAL A 71 -12.01 -8.59 6.51
N GLU A 72 -11.07 -8.57 7.45
CA GLU A 72 -10.94 -9.57 8.51
C GLU A 72 -11.62 -9.12 9.80
N ASP A 73 -11.52 -7.83 10.13
CA ASP A 73 -12.11 -7.25 11.33
C ASP A 73 -12.39 -5.75 11.13
N ILE A 74 -13.32 -5.20 11.92
CA ILE A 74 -13.69 -3.78 11.92
C ILE A 74 -13.76 -3.29 13.37
N GLY A 75 -12.87 -2.37 13.71
CA GLY A 75 -12.88 -1.66 14.98
C GLY A 75 -13.51 -0.28 14.85
N TYR A 76 -14.20 0.18 15.88
CA TYR A 76 -14.79 1.51 15.95
C TYR A 76 -14.13 2.31 17.06
N LEU A 77 -13.65 3.51 16.74
CA LEU A 77 -13.08 4.44 17.70
C LEU A 77 -13.70 5.83 17.50
N GLY A 78 -14.78 6.10 18.22
CA GLY A 78 -15.52 7.34 18.08
C GLY A 78 -16.15 7.46 16.69
N ASP A 79 -15.69 8.45 15.93
CA ASP A 79 -16.10 8.76 14.57
C ASP A 79 -15.29 8.02 13.49
N ILE A 80 -14.25 7.27 13.87
CA ILE A 80 -13.35 6.58 12.94
C ILE A 80 -13.64 5.07 12.92
N SER A 81 -13.75 4.51 11.70
CA SER A 81 -13.80 3.06 11.49
C SER A 81 -12.42 2.55 11.05
N VAL A 82 -11.86 1.60 11.81
CA VAL A 82 -10.58 0.95 11.51
C VAL A 82 -10.84 -0.43 10.91
N TYR A 83 -10.50 -0.60 9.63
CA TYR A 83 -10.61 -1.87 8.92
C TYR A 83 -9.28 -2.61 8.96
N ARG A 84 -9.29 -3.84 9.48
CA ARG A 84 -8.18 -4.79 9.29
C ARG A 84 -8.44 -5.59 8.03
N LEU A 85 -7.52 -5.51 7.09
CA LEU A 85 -7.60 -6.09 5.77
C LEU A 85 -6.53 -7.16 5.61
N ARG A 86 -6.90 -8.31 5.05
CA ARG A 86 -5.97 -9.37 4.65
C ARG A 86 -5.79 -9.36 3.15
N LEU A 87 -4.55 -9.13 2.71
CA LEU A 87 -4.15 -9.22 1.32
C LEU A 87 -4.11 -10.69 0.86
N PRO A 88 -4.15 -10.97 -0.46
CA PRO A 88 -4.04 -12.33 -1.00
C PRO A 88 -2.75 -13.05 -0.57
N THR A 89 -1.70 -12.27 -0.31
CA THR A 89 -0.40 -12.73 0.21
C THR A 89 -0.44 -13.18 1.67
N GLY A 90 -1.55 -12.92 2.38
CA GLY A 90 -1.71 -13.17 3.82
C GLY A 90 -1.29 -11.99 4.70
N LYS A 91 -0.67 -10.94 4.14
CA LYS A 91 -0.27 -9.77 4.91
C LYS A 91 -1.48 -8.98 5.42
N LEU A 92 -1.39 -8.55 6.68
CA LEU A 92 -2.40 -7.70 7.32
C LEU A 92 -2.06 -6.22 7.15
N VAL A 93 -3.09 -5.45 6.84
CA VAL A 93 -3.01 -4.00 6.60
C VAL A 93 -4.17 -3.33 7.33
N SER A 94 -3.95 -2.14 7.87
CA SER A 94 -5.02 -1.35 8.48
C SER A 94 -5.35 -0.15 7.61
N ALA A 95 -6.64 0.10 7.39
CA ALA A 95 -7.17 1.29 6.73
C ALA A 95 -8.17 1.99 7.65
N THR A 96 -8.18 3.32 7.65
CA THR A 96 -9.15 4.11 8.44
C THR A 96 -10.02 4.95 7.54
N VAL A 97 -11.33 4.89 7.77
CA VAL A 97 -12.36 5.64 7.06
C VAL A 97 -13.15 6.48 8.07
#